data_AF-A0A0C2F9S3-F1
#
_entry.id   AF-A0A0C2F9S3-F1
#
_cell.length_a   1.000
_cell.length_b   1.000
_cell.length_c   1.000
_cell.angle_alpha   90.00
_cell.angle_beta   90.00
_cell.angle_gamma   90.00
#
_symmetry.space_group_name_H-M   'P 1'
#
loop_
_entity.id
_entity.type
_entity.pdbx_description
1 polymer ?
#
loop_
_entity_poly.entity_id
_entity_poly.type
_entity_poly.pdbx_seq_one_letter_code
_entity_poly.pdbx_strand_id
1 'polypeptide(L)'
;MGPPDAILGVTEAFHRDTNPKKMNLGVGAYRDDQGKPFVLPSVREAEQRLMAEKLNKEYAGIAGLPDFTKLAAKLALGENSEVIESGRITTMQSISGTGALRIGAEFLAKYHPNKVVYQPSPTWGNHVPVFK
;
A
#
# COMPACT_ATOMS: atom_id res chain seq x y z
N MET A 1 -17.88 1.72 16.44
CA MET A 1 -17.19 0.70 15.62
C MET A 1 -17.88 0.64 14.28
N GLY A 2 -17.12 0.72 13.17
CA GLY A 2 -17.68 0.53 11.83
C GLY A 2 -18.05 -0.95 11.59
N PRO A 3 -18.81 -1.25 10.53
CA PRO A 3 -19.11 -2.64 10.18
C PRO A 3 -17.80 -3.43 9.95
N PRO A 4 -17.76 -4.74 10.28
CA PRO A 4 -16.59 -5.57 10.01
C PRO A 4 -16.22 -5.50 8.53
N ASP A 5 -14.93 -5.28 8.25
CA ASP A 5 -14.42 -5.38 6.89
C ASP A 5 -14.65 -6.81 6.39
N ALA A 6 -15.29 -6.93 5.23
CA ALA A 6 -15.74 -8.21 4.67
C ALA A 6 -14.58 -9.20 4.47
N ILE A 7 -13.35 -8.71 4.26
CA ILE A 7 -12.15 -9.51 4.06
C ILE A 7 -11.52 -9.90 5.41
N LEU A 8 -11.52 -9.00 6.39
CA LEU A 8 -10.99 -9.29 7.73
C LEU A 8 -11.83 -10.35 8.46
N GLY A 9 -13.15 -10.28 8.35
CA GLY A 9 -14.06 -11.25 8.97
C GLY A 9 -13.84 -12.68 8.49
N VAL A 10 -13.50 -12.88 7.20
CA VAL A 10 -13.18 -14.20 6.64
C VAL A 10 -11.93 -14.79 7.28
N THR A 11 -10.92 -13.96 7.54
CA THR A 11 -9.67 -14.43 8.17
C THR A 11 -9.88 -14.83 9.62
N GLU A 12 -10.69 -14.08 10.38
CA GLU A 12 -11.05 -14.46 11.74
C GLU A 12 -11.86 -15.77 11.80
N ALA A 13 -12.81 -15.94 10.88
CA ALA A 13 -13.55 -17.20 10.75
C ALA A 13 -12.61 -18.36 10.39
N PHE A 14 -11.70 -18.16 9.44
CA PHE A 14 -10.67 -19.14 9.08
C PHE A 14 -9.78 -19.50 10.28
N HIS A 15 -9.38 -18.55 11.13
CA HIS A 15 -8.57 -18.86 12.31
C HIS A 15 -9.34 -19.69 13.34
N ARG A 16 -10.64 -19.42 13.53
CA ARG A 16 -11.51 -20.17 14.45
C ARG A 16 -11.89 -21.58 13.97
N ASP A 17 -11.84 -21.82 12.66
CA ASP A 17 -12.15 -23.13 12.10
C ASP A 17 -11.10 -24.18 12.54
N THR A 18 -11.54 -25.30 13.09
CA THR A 18 -10.68 -26.40 13.57
C THR A 18 -10.45 -27.47 12.52
N ASN A 19 -11.08 -27.37 11.34
CA ASN A 19 -10.91 -28.34 10.26
C ASN A 19 -9.45 -28.31 9.75
N PRO A 20 -8.72 -29.45 9.78
CA PRO A 20 -7.33 -29.49 9.31
C PRO A 20 -7.19 -29.24 7.80
N LYS A 21 -8.28 -29.31 7.02
CA LYS A 21 -8.32 -29.05 5.58
C LYS A 21 -8.86 -27.66 5.22
N LYS A 22 -8.98 -26.75 6.21
CA LYS A 22 -9.44 -25.38 5.95
C LYS A 22 -8.49 -24.65 4.99
N MET A 23 -9.06 -23.80 4.13
CA MET A 23 -8.30 -22.95 3.21
C MET A 23 -8.80 -21.51 3.31
N ASN A 24 -7.87 -20.55 3.32
CA ASN A 24 -8.21 -19.13 3.27
C ASN A 24 -7.99 -18.61 1.85
N LEU A 25 -9.09 -18.32 1.14
CA LEU A 25 -9.08 -17.74 -0.20
C LEU A 25 -9.64 -16.30 -0.20
N GLY A 26 -9.76 -15.67 0.97
CA GLY A 26 -10.38 -14.35 1.14
C GLY A 26 -9.39 -13.20 1.02
N VAL A 27 -8.32 -13.21 1.83
CA VAL A 27 -7.34 -12.12 1.83
C VAL A 27 -6.35 -12.30 0.67
N GLY A 28 -6.15 -11.24 -0.11
CA GLY A 28 -5.10 -11.16 -1.12
C GLY A 28 -3.68 -11.01 -0.55
N ALA A 29 -3.31 -11.83 0.43
CA ALA A 29 -1.98 -11.85 1.01
C ALA A 29 -1.25 -13.10 0.52
N TYR A 30 -0.09 -12.90 -0.11
CA TYR A 30 0.68 -13.97 -0.72
C TYR A 30 1.09 -15.05 0.29
N ARG A 31 1.11 -16.31 -0.17
CA ARG A 31 1.49 -17.49 0.60
C ARG A 31 2.42 -18.37 -0.22
N ASP A 32 3.27 -19.13 0.46
CA ASP A 32 4.07 -20.19 -0.16
C ASP A 32 3.23 -21.46 -0.45
N ASP A 33 3.89 -22.48 -1.01
CA ASP A 33 3.27 -23.77 -1.33
C ASP A 33 2.77 -24.54 -0.09
N GLN A 34 3.17 -24.13 1.12
CA GLN A 34 2.68 -24.67 2.39
C GLN A 34 1.54 -23.82 3.00
N GLY A 35 1.08 -22.79 2.29
CA GLY A 35 0.03 -21.89 2.77
C GLY A 35 0.50 -20.92 3.86
N LYS A 36 1.81 -20.71 4.04
CA LYS A 36 2.38 -19.81 5.07
C LYS A 36 2.73 -18.43 4.50
N PRO A 37 2.76 -17.37 5.32
CA PRO A 37 3.25 -16.06 4.89
C PRO A 37 4.67 -16.16 4.35
N PHE A 38 4.89 -15.60 3.16
CA PHE A 38 6.19 -15.68 2.48
C PHE A 38 6.87 -14.31 2.44
N VAL A 39 8.04 -14.22 3.06
CA VAL A 39 8.90 -13.03 3.00
C VAL A 39 9.89 -13.21 1.87
N LEU A 40 9.91 -12.28 0.92
CA LEU A 40 10.77 -12.35 -0.26
C LEU A 40 12.25 -12.39 0.16
N PRO A 41 13.10 -13.21 -0.52
CA PRO A 41 14.54 -13.24 -0.23
C PRO A 41 15.21 -11.86 -0.34
N SER A 42 14.79 -11.03 -1.30
CA SER A 42 15.28 -9.66 -1.47
C SER A 42 14.95 -8.75 -0.26
N VAL A 43 13.79 -8.95 0.37
CA VAL A 43 13.39 -8.21 1.58
C VAL A 43 14.25 -8.64 2.76
N ARG A 44 14.50 -9.95 2.93
CA ARG A 44 15.37 -10.46 3.99
C ARG A 44 16.79 -9.91 3.89
N GLU A 45 17.33 -9.87 2.68
CA GLU A 45 18.65 -9.29 2.41
C GLU A 45 18.68 -7.79 2.74
N ALA A 46 17.64 -7.04 2.34
CA ALA A 46 17.54 -5.62 2.68
C ALA A 46 17.47 -5.38 4.20
N GLU A 47 16.70 -6.19 4.93
CA GLU A 47 16.62 -6.14 6.40
C GLU A 47 17.99 -6.38 7.04
N GLN A 48 18.74 -7.38 6.58
CA GLN A 48 20.08 -7.68 7.10
C GLN A 48 21.05 -6.51 6.89
N ARG A 49 21.05 -5.90 5.69
CA ARG A 49 21.88 -4.73 5.39
C ARG A 49 21.54 -3.54 6.29
N LEU A 50 20.25 -3.21 6.40
CA LEU A 50 19.79 -2.09 7.24
C LEU A 50 20.16 -2.27 8.71
N MET A 51 20.07 -3.50 9.24
CA MET A 51 20.48 -3.78 10.62
C MET A 51 22.00 -3.66 10.81
N ALA A 52 22.79 -4.08 9.83
CA ALA A 52 24.25 -3.95 9.87
C ALA A 52 24.72 -2.49 9.83
N GLU A 53 23.98 -1.62 9.11
CA GLU A 53 24.28 -0.18 9.00
C GLU A 53 24.04 0.60 10.30
N LYS A 54 23.25 0.08 11.24
CA LYS A 54 22.95 0.71 12.55
C LYS A 54 22.48 2.16 12.43
N LEU A 55 21.63 2.43 11.45
CA LEU A 55 21.08 3.76 11.20
C LEU A 55 20.30 4.31 12.41
N ASN A 56 20.20 5.65 12.50
CA ASN A 56 19.38 6.33 13.49
C ASN A 56 17.88 6.12 13.24
N LYS A 57 17.03 6.61 14.15
CA LYS A 57 15.57 6.56 14.06
C LYS A 57 14.95 7.95 14.16
N GLU A 58 15.66 8.96 13.66
CA GLU A 58 15.19 10.33 13.63
C GLU A 58 13.99 10.49 12.68
N TYR A 59 13.28 11.60 12.81
CA TYR A 59 12.17 11.92 11.92
C TYR A 59 12.64 12.00 10.46
N ALA A 60 11.92 11.32 9.57
CA ALA A 60 12.03 11.56 8.14
C ALA A 60 11.45 12.95 7.79
N GLY A 61 11.83 13.47 6.63
CA GLY A 61 11.20 14.68 6.09
C GLY A 61 9.70 14.47 5.83
N ILE A 62 8.93 15.55 5.78
CA ILE A 62 7.46 15.51 5.58
C ILE A 62 7.08 14.77 4.28
N ALA A 63 7.85 14.95 3.21
CA ALA A 63 7.63 14.28 1.94
C ALA A 63 8.08 12.79 1.95
N GLY A 64 8.73 12.33 3.02
CA GLY A 64 9.35 11.01 3.13
C GLY A 64 10.85 11.03 2.87
N LEU A 65 11.41 9.83 2.70
CA LEU A 65 12.83 9.67 2.39
C LEU A 65 13.09 10.03 0.90
N PRO A 66 14.05 10.92 0.59
CA PRO A 66 14.31 11.36 -0.79
C PRO A 66 14.62 10.21 -1.75
N ASP A 67 15.45 9.25 -1.33
CA ASP A 67 15.80 8.11 -2.19
C ASP A 67 14.61 7.17 -2.40
N PHE A 68 13.80 6.94 -1.36
CA PHE A 68 12.59 6.12 -1.47
C PHE A 68 11.61 6.72 -2.49
N THR A 69 11.29 8.02 -2.36
CA THR A 69 10.34 8.68 -3.27
C THR A 69 10.85 8.70 -4.71
N LYS A 70 12.14 8.99 -4.92
CA LYS A 70 12.78 8.96 -6.25
C LYS A 70 12.72 7.57 -6.88
N LEU A 71 13.10 6.53 -6.14
CA LEU A 71 13.14 5.16 -6.65
C LEU A 71 11.72 4.59 -6.84
N ALA A 72 10.76 4.94 -5.98
CA ALA A 72 9.36 4.57 -6.13
C ALA A 72 8.75 5.15 -7.42
N ALA A 73 9.05 6.42 -7.74
CA ALA A 73 8.60 7.04 -8.99
C ALA A 73 9.16 6.32 -10.22
N LYS A 74 10.46 5.98 -10.22
CA LYS A 74 11.10 5.22 -11.29
C LYS A 74 10.50 3.82 -11.44
N LEU A 75 10.25 3.12 -10.34
CA LEU A 75 9.60 1.82 -10.36
C LEU A 75 8.20 1.89 -10.99
N ALA A 76 7.42 2.93 -10.65
CA ALA A 76 6.05 3.08 -11.12
C ALA A 76 5.93 3.55 -12.58
N LEU A 77 6.83 4.43 -13.03
CA LEU A 77 6.71 5.12 -14.32
C LEU A 77 7.77 4.72 -15.36
N GLY A 78 8.74 3.88 -14.97
CA GLY A 78 9.86 3.48 -15.80
C GLY A 78 11.07 4.41 -15.65
N GLU A 79 12.26 3.87 -15.95
CA GLU A 79 13.52 4.61 -15.81
C GLU A 79 13.65 5.80 -16.76
N ASN A 80 13.10 5.68 -17.98
CA ASN A 80 13.16 6.69 -19.04
C ASN A 80 11.85 7.48 -19.15
N SER A 81 11.20 7.73 -18.01
CA SER A 81 9.92 8.41 -17.96
C SER A 81 10.10 9.90 -18.24
N GLU A 82 9.55 10.40 -19.34
CA GLU A 82 9.64 11.82 -19.70
C GLU A 82 9.01 12.74 -18.63
N VAL A 83 7.98 12.30 -17.90
CA VAL A 83 7.40 13.10 -16.80
C VAL A 83 8.34 13.23 -15.59
N ILE A 84 9.26 12.26 -15.41
CA ILE A 84 10.34 12.35 -14.42
C ILE A 84 11.42 13.30 -14.95
N GLU A 85 11.88 13.12 -16.18
CA GLU A 85 12.94 13.92 -16.80
C GLU A 85 12.58 15.41 -16.91
N SER A 86 11.33 15.71 -17.25
CA SER A 86 10.80 17.08 -17.37
C SER A 86 10.39 17.70 -16.02
N GLY A 87 10.51 16.97 -14.90
CA GLY A 87 10.18 17.50 -13.57
C GLY A 87 8.69 17.75 -13.33
N ARG A 88 7.81 17.07 -14.08
CA ARG A 88 6.34 17.26 -13.99
C ARG A 88 5.65 16.36 -12.96
N ILE A 89 6.44 15.70 -12.11
CA ILE A 89 5.96 14.81 -11.05
C ILE A 89 6.33 15.34 -9.67
N THR A 90 5.41 15.17 -8.71
CA THR A 90 5.68 15.26 -7.27
C THR A 90 5.40 13.91 -6.65
N THR A 91 6.33 13.39 -5.84
CA THR A 91 6.16 12.12 -5.12
C THR A 91 6.29 12.36 -3.63
N MET A 92 5.38 11.78 -2.84
CA MET A 92 5.43 11.80 -1.38
C MET A 92 5.22 10.39 -0.84
N GLN A 93 5.96 10.05 0.21
CA GLN A 93 5.75 8.83 0.97
C GLN A 93 4.43 8.93 1.75
N SER A 94 3.69 7.82 1.80
CA SER A 94 2.42 7.73 2.52
C SER A 94 2.30 6.38 3.22
N ILE A 95 1.24 6.22 4.02
CA ILE A 95 0.93 4.95 4.69
C ILE A 95 0.28 3.98 3.68
N SER A 96 1.14 3.36 2.87
CA SER A 96 0.75 2.42 1.82
C SER A 96 -0.30 3.00 0.84
N GLY A 97 -1.01 2.15 0.11
CA GLY A 97 -2.01 2.56 -0.88
C GLY A 97 -3.18 3.34 -0.28
N THR A 98 -3.71 2.92 0.88
CA THR A 98 -4.83 3.61 1.53
C THR A 98 -4.46 5.04 1.94
N GLY A 99 -3.27 5.23 2.51
CA GLY A 99 -2.76 6.57 2.85
C GLY A 99 -2.55 7.44 1.61
N ALA A 100 -2.01 6.88 0.53
CA ALA A 100 -1.86 7.59 -0.74
C ALA A 100 -3.21 8.07 -1.29
N LEU A 101 -4.21 7.19 -1.33
CA LEU A 101 -5.57 7.53 -1.77
C LEU A 101 -6.19 8.60 -0.87
N ARG A 102 -6.01 8.52 0.45
CA ARG A 102 -6.53 9.51 1.40
C ARG A 102 -5.94 10.90 1.18
N ILE A 103 -4.62 11.00 1.02
CA ILE A 103 -3.94 12.27 0.73
C ILE A 103 -4.44 12.85 -0.60
N GLY A 104 -4.55 12.03 -1.65
CA GLY A 104 -5.07 12.45 -2.95
C GLY A 104 -6.54 12.90 -2.88
N ALA A 105 -7.39 12.17 -2.16
CA ALA A 105 -8.80 12.53 -1.96
C ALA A 105 -8.93 13.87 -1.23
N GLU A 106 -8.18 14.10 -0.17
CA GLU A 106 -8.15 15.37 0.58
C GLU A 106 -7.65 16.53 -0.27
N PHE A 107 -6.56 16.31 -1.02
CA PHE A 107 -6.05 17.32 -1.94
C PHE A 107 -7.11 17.74 -2.95
N LEU A 108 -7.77 16.77 -3.60
CA LEU A 108 -8.83 17.06 -4.55
C LEU A 108 -10.05 17.69 -3.87
N ALA A 109 -10.43 17.29 -2.64
CA ALA A 109 -11.52 17.89 -1.87
C ALA A 109 -11.28 19.37 -1.59
N LYS A 110 -10.04 19.71 -1.21
CA LYS A 110 -9.64 21.07 -0.88
C LYS A 110 -9.55 21.98 -2.10
N TYR A 111 -8.94 21.51 -3.19
CA TYR A 111 -8.60 22.36 -4.34
C TYR A 111 -9.54 22.20 -5.54
N HIS A 112 -10.38 21.15 -5.56
CA HIS A 112 -11.36 20.92 -6.61
C HIS A 112 -12.66 20.31 -6.05
N PRO A 113 -13.43 21.08 -5.24
CA PRO A 113 -14.53 20.53 -4.45
C PRO A 113 -15.68 19.94 -5.30
N ASN A 114 -15.97 20.49 -6.48
CA ASN A 114 -17.12 20.11 -7.31
C ASN A 114 -16.84 18.98 -8.33
N LYS A 115 -15.86 18.13 -8.04
CA LYS A 115 -15.45 17.04 -8.93
C LYS A 115 -16.34 15.80 -8.80
N VAL A 116 -16.42 15.04 -9.88
CA VAL A 116 -17.01 13.69 -9.88
C VAL A 116 -15.87 12.67 -9.86
N VAL A 117 -15.91 11.75 -8.90
CA VAL A 117 -14.95 10.63 -8.81
C VAL A 117 -15.62 9.37 -9.39
N TYR A 118 -15.17 8.96 -10.57
CA TYR A 118 -15.66 7.74 -11.22
C TYR A 118 -14.93 6.51 -10.66
N GLN A 119 -15.68 5.47 -10.31
CA GLN A 119 -15.15 4.20 -9.82
C GLN A 119 -15.71 3.05 -10.68
N PRO A 120 -14.88 2.03 -11.01
CA PRO A 120 -15.36 0.88 -11.75
C PRO A 120 -16.40 0.08 -10.95
N SER A 121 -17.20 -0.73 -11.63
CA SER A 121 -18.14 -1.67 -11.01
C SER A 121 -17.84 -3.09 -11.51
N PRO A 122 -17.27 -4.00 -10.68
CA PRO A 122 -16.94 -3.83 -9.26
C PRO A 122 -15.63 -3.05 -9.00
N THR A 123 -15.40 -2.69 -7.73
CA THR A 123 -14.17 -2.04 -7.27
C THR A 123 -13.72 -2.56 -5.90
N TRP A 124 -12.55 -2.14 -5.42
CA TRP A 124 -12.09 -2.47 -4.06
C TRP A 124 -12.99 -1.79 -3.02
N GLY A 125 -13.47 -2.57 -2.03
CA GLY A 125 -14.50 -2.13 -1.08
C GLY A 125 -14.13 -0.86 -0.29
N ASN A 126 -12.83 -0.59 -0.10
CA ASN A 126 -12.36 0.59 0.60
C ASN A 126 -12.19 1.84 -0.30
N HIS A 127 -12.43 1.76 -1.60
CA HIS A 127 -12.45 2.97 -2.45
C HIS A 127 -13.61 3.92 -2.12
N VAL A 128 -14.83 3.40 -1.93
CA VAL A 128 -16.00 4.22 -1.60
C VAL A 128 -15.81 5.03 -0.30
N PRO A 129 -15.42 4.44 0.85
CA PRO A 129 -15.24 5.21 2.08
C PRO A 129 -14.06 6.19 2.07
N VAL A 130 -13.04 5.99 1.22
CA VAL A 130 -11.90 6.93 1.13
C VAL A 130 -12.26 8.22 0.37
N PHE A 131 -13.17 8.13 -0.61
CA PHE A 131 -13.57 9.25 -1.48
C PHE A 131 -14.94 9.85 -1.15
N LYS A 132 -15.63 9.33 -0.13
CA LYS A 132 -16.79 9.97 0.51
C LYS A 132 -16.33 10.97 1.56
#